data_AF-A0A1B7NQ61-F1
#
_entry.id   AF-A0A1B7NQ61-F1
#
_cell.length_a   1.000
_cell.length_b   1.000
_cell.length_c   1.000
_cell.angle_alpha   90.00
_cell.angle_beta   90.00
_cell.angle_gamma   90.00
#
_symmetry.space_group_name_H-M   'P 1'
#
loop_
_entity.id
_entity.type
_entity.pdbx_description
1 polymer ?
#
loop_
_entity_poly.entity_id
_entity_poly.type
_entity_poly.pdbx_seq_one_letter_code
_entity_poly.pdbx_strand_id
1 'polypeptide(L)'
;MASQPLIPPFLLPGGISQRTLLFFASRNARQQQQQVSHLLQSQHLQPPLRGRIVLEKPDRFRPPSHPARRVMNPRGSNSRQPINYPGPRLSEAELAEKKTKRYPHMFPPEGTVMHKFLTSRGIHVWISMSVLVSLATFTLTTNFKHTSPFAHLLPSWSQVLTHPIDTVSQVFAVLKMHADHQTLETAEKRKRKTDDVEKRRAYRRAHGLEKEENEEVVSETEGVVAIAVADGHDVEGDGVVQERRRPIKKWLGIW
;
A
#
# COMPACT_ATOMS: atom_id res chain seq x y z
N MET A 1 39.30 5.99 57.34
CA MET A 1 37.89 6.26 57.04
C MET A 1 37.69 6.09 55.54
N ALA A 2 37.09 5.00 55.09
CA ALA A 2 36.95 4.65 53.69
C ALA A 2 35.64 5.21 53.13
N SER A 3 35.72 6.02 52.07
CA SER A 3 34.59 6.58 51.33
C SER A 3 33.97 5.54 50.40
N GLN A 4 32.65 5.41 50.42
CA GLN A 4 31.88 4.51 49.54
C GLN A 4 31.91 4.98 48.07
N PRO A 5 32.00 4.07 47.09
CA PRO A 5 31.83 4.43 45.68
C PRO A 5 30.35 4.57 45.30
N LEU A 6 29.95 5.76 44.87
CA LEU A 6 28.62 6.08 44.33
C LEU A 6 28.49 5.47 42.93
N ILE A 7 27.69 4.40 42.80
CA ILE A 7 27.47 3.71 41.52
C ILE A 7 26.61 4.59 40.59
N PRO A 8 27.06 4.89 39.36
CA PRO A 8 26.32 5.75 38.44
C PRO A 8 25.05 5.08 37.87
N PRO A 9 23.98 5.86 37.63
CA PRO A 9 22.61 5.38 37.41
C PRO A 9 22.36 4.65 36.08
N PHE A 10 23.32 4.63 35.15
CA PHE A 10 23.19 3.92 33.87
C PHE A 10 23.50 2.41 33.96
N LEU A 11 24.01 1.95 35.10
CA LEU A 11 24.25 0.52 35.38
C LEU A 11 23.03 -0.21 35.95
N LEU A 12 21.96 0.52 36.25
CA LEU A 12 20.68 -0.06 36.67
C LEU A 12 19.81 -0.30 35.42
N PRO A 13 19.16 -1.48 35.27
CA PRO A 13 18.24 -1.74 34.16
C PRO A 13 17.02 -0.81 34.29
N GLY A 14 17.10 0.35 33.65
CA GLY A 14 16.03 1.33 33.58
C GLY A 14 14.86 0.79 32.76
N GLY A 15 13.74 0.50 33.43
CA GLY A 15 12.48 0.17 32.77
C GLY A 15 11.96 1.33 31.90
N ILE A 16 11.13 0.96 30.92
CA ILE A 16 10.53 1.86 29.94
C ILE A 16 9.80 3.01 30.67
N SER A 17 10.18 4.25 30.38
CA SER A 17 9.58 5.45 31.00
C SER A 17 8.05 5.49 30.79
N GLN A 18 7.30 5.85 31.83
CA GLN A 18 5.85 6.02 31.77
C GLN A 18 5.40 7.02 30.69
N ARG A 19 6.27 7.99 30.35
CA ARG A 19 6.04 8.94 29.25
C ARG A 19 5.99 8.23 27.89
N THR A 20 6.77 7.17 27.70
CA THR A 20 6.79 6.39 26.47
C THR A 20 5.50 5.58 26.31
N LEU A 21 4.96 5.02 27.40
CA LEU A 21 3.70 4.27 27.38
C LEU A 21 2.49 5.14 27.01
N LEU A 22 2.41 6.37 27.52
CA LEU A 22 1.33 7.30 27.18
C LEU A 22 1.35 7.72 25.70
N PHE A 23 2.53 7.81 25.09
CA PHE A 23 2.66 8.15 23.66
C PHE A 23 2.10 7.05 22.75
N PHE A 24 2.26 5.78 23.12
CA PHE A 24 1.70 4.65 22.36
C PHE A 24 0.18 4.54 22.51
N ALA A 25 -0.39 4.85 23.68
CA ALA A 25 -1.85 4.81 23.89
C ALA A 25 -2.62 5.87 23.08
N SER A 26 -2.02 7.05 22.86
CA SER A 26 -2.69 8.16 22.15
C SER A 26 -2.86 7.91 20.63
N ARG A 27 -2.01 7.09 20.01
CA ARG A 27 -2.04 6.86 18.56
C ARG A 27 -3.24 6.03 18.08
N ASN A 28 -3.76 5.15 18.92
CA ASN A 28 -4.84 4.23 18.52
C ASN A 28 -6.24 4.83 18.63
N ALA A 29 -6.43 5.94 19.36
CA ALA A 29 -7.75 6.54 19.57
C ALA A 29 -8.30 7.34 18.37
N ARG A 30 -7.45 7.74 17.40
CA ARG A 30 -7.86 8.59 16.26
C ARG A 30 -8.32 7.83 15.02
N GLN A 31 -8.17 6.51 14.95
CA GLN A 31 -8.56 5.73 13.76
C GLN A 31 -10.01 5.21 13.77
N GLN A 32 -10.75 5.33 14.88
CA GLN A 32 -12.12 4.79 14.97
C GLN A 32 -13.25 5.80 14.67
N GLN A 33 -12.96 7.08 14.41
CA GLN A 33 -14.00 8.10 14.22
C GLN A 33 -14.41 8.39 12.75
N GLN A 34 -13.95 7.60 11.76
CA GLN A 34 -14.30 7.84 10.34
C GLN A 34 -15.30 6.86 9.73
N GLN A 35 -15.99 6.02 10.51
CA GLN A 35 -16.95 5.05 9.96
C GLN A 35 -18.29 5.02 10.70
N VAL A 36 -19.04 6.13 10.72
CA VAL A 36 -20.49 6.09 10.95
C VAL A 36 -21.16 7.38 10.48
N SER A 37 -21.66 7.40 9.24
CA SER A 37 -22.79 8.26 8.84
C SER A 37 -23.17 8.05 7.38
N HIS A 38 -23.96 7.00 7.11
CA HIS A 38 -24.85 6.92 5.93
C HIS A 38 -25.88 5.81 6.15
N LEU A 39 -27.01 6.16 6.77
CA LEU A 39 -28.27 5.41 6.75
C LEU A 39 -29.39 6.38 7.16
N LEU A 40 -30.00 7.05 6.18
CA LEU A 40 -31.32 7.66 6.33
C LEU A 40 -32.21 7.07 5.24
N GLN A 41 -32.92 6.04 5.66
CA GLN A 41 -33.93 5.34 4.89
C GLN A 41 -35.24 6.14 4.99
N SER A 42 -35.69 6.63 3.84
CA SER A 42 -36.99 7.28 3.69
C SER A 42 -38.08 6.22 3.78
N GLN A 43 -38.92 6.28 4.81
CA GLN A 43 -40.16 5.53 4.89
C GLN A 43 -41.35 6.50 4.76
N HIS A 44 -42.01 6.35 3.63
CA HIS A 44 -43.34 6.84 3.31
C HIS A 44 -44.37 6.03 4.10
N LEU A 45 -45.28 6.67 4.85
CA LEU A 45 -46.61 6.16 5.24
C LEU A 45 -47.45 7.32 5.81
N GLN A 46 -48.72 7.40 5.38
CA GLN A 46 -49.66 8.53 5.49
C GLN A 46 -50.31 8.65 6.89
N PRO A 47 -50.92 9.82 7.22
CA PRO A 47 -52.00 9.86 8.20
C PRO A 47 -53.32 10.35 7.57
N PRO A 48 -54.49 9.76 7.91
CA PRO A 48 -55.76 10.39 7.64
C PRO A 48 -56.53 10.62 8.95
N LEU A 49 -56.67 11.89 9.40
CA LEU A 49 -57.75 12.26 10.32
C LEU A 49 -58.24 13.68 10.02
N ARG A 50 -59.55 13.76 9.79
CA ARG A 50 -60.34 14.97 9.51
C ARG A 50 -60.23 15.97 10.67
N GLY A 51 -59.90 17.22 10.37
CA GLY A 51 -60.01 18.32 11.31
C GLY A 51 -59.28 19.59 10.87
N ARG A 52 -60.06 20.64 10.62
CA ARG A 52 -59.69 22.05 10.37
C ARG A 52 -59.34 22.41 8.92
N ILE A 53 -60.27 23.13 8.27
CA ILE A 53 -59.99 23.90 7.05
C ILE A 53 -59.06 25.04 7.48
N VAL A 54 -57.76 24.87 7.26
CA VAL A 54 -56.78 25.93 7.41
C VAL A 54 -56.59 26.55 6.03
N LEU A 55 -56.84 27.85 5.93
CA LEU A 55 -56.57 28.60 4.69
C LEU A 55 -55.09 28.47 4.37
N GLU A 56 -54.76 27.87 3.23
CA GLU A 56 -53.38 27.70 2.79
C GLU A 56 -52.74 29.09 2.70
N LYS A 57 -51.55 29.24 3.31
CA LYS A 57 -50.82 30.51 3.19
C LYS A 57 -50.54 30.73 1.70
N PRO A 58 -50.85 31.91 1.12
CA PRO A 58 -50.58 32.17 -0.28
C PRO A 58 -49.10 31.99 -0.57
N ASP A 59 -48.77 31.41 -1.73
CA ASP A 59 -47.40 31.09 -2.11
C ASP A 59 -46.54 32.36 -2.07
N ARG A 60 -45.47 32.33 -1.28
CA ARG A 60 -44.63 33.51 -1.06
C ARG A 60 -43.89 33.78 -2.37
N PHE A 61 -44.05 34.99 -2.92
CA PHE A 61 -43.47 35.41 -4.20
C PHE A 61 -42.05 34.90 -4.38
N ARG A 62 -41.87 33.98 -5.33
CA ARG A 62 -40.56 33.46 -5.73
C ARG A 62 -40.16 34.22 -6.98
N PRO A 63 -39.20 35.16 -6.91
CA PRO A 63 -38.72 35.81 -8.12
C PRO A 63 -38.19 34.74 -9.08
N PRO A 64 -38.27 34.97 -10.40
CA PRO A 64 -37.81 34.00 -11.39
C PRO A 64 -36.39 33.57 -11.04
N SER A 65 -36.19 32.26 -10.89
CA SER A 65 -34.88 31.69 -10.63
C SER A 65 -33.98 32.01 -11.82
N HIS A 66 -33.02 32.91 -11.62
CA HIS A 66 -31.99 33.17 -12.59
C HIS A 66 -31.36 31.82 -12.99
N PRO A 67 -31.19 31.49 -14.28
CA PRO A 67 -30.67 30.18 -14.69
C PRO A 67 -29.29 29.99 -14.05
N ALA A 68 -29.21 29.07 -13.08
CA ALA A 68 -28.03 28.82 -12.24
C ALA A 68 -26.82 28.30 -13.03
N ARG A 69 -26.96 28.12 -14.35
CA ARG A 69 -25.88 27.74 -15.23
C ARG A 69 -26.20 28.24 -16.62
N ARG A 70 -25.37 29.14 -17.16
CA ARG A 70 -25.26 29.28 -18.62
C ARG A 70 -24.84 27.90 -19.13
N VAL A 71 -25.79 27.13 -19.66
CA VAL A 71 -25.50 25.90 -20.38
C VAL A 71 -24.81 26.33 -21.67
N MET A 72 -23.48 26.40 -21.63
CA MET A 72 -22.66 26.41 -22.81
C MET A 72 -22.93 25.08 -23.53
N ASN A 73 -23.84 25.07 -24.50
CA ASN A 73 -24.10 23.90 -25.33
C ASN A 73 -22.83 23.58 -26.14
N PRO A 74 -22.16 22.42 -25.91
CA PRO A 74 -20.99 22.02 -26.68
C PRO A 74 -21.35 21.33 -28.01
N ARG A 75 -22.64 21.31 -28.39
CA ARG A 75 -23.17 20.58 -29.56
C ARG A 75 -23.49 21.45 -30.79
N GLY A 76 -23.11 22.71 -30.80
CA GLY A 76 -23.13 23.56 -32.00
C GLY A 76 -21.70 23.84 -32.45
N SER A 77 -21.31 23.38 -33.64
CA SER A 77 -19.93 23.27 -34.16
C SER A 77 -19.17 24.60 -34.40
N ASN A 78 -19.54 25.71 -33.77
CA ASN A 78 -18.85 26.99 -33.89
C ASN A 78 -18.56 27.69 -32.54
N SER A 79 -18.87 27.04 -31.41
CA SER A 79 -18.79 27.63 -30.05
C SER A 79 -17.62 27.13 -29.20
N ARG A 80 -16.57 26.54 -29.83
CA ARG A 80 -15.38 26.05 -29.10
C ARG A 80 -14.40 27.17 -28.73
N GLN A 81 -14.60 28.37 -29.26
CA GLN A 81 -13.81 29.55 -28.90
C GLN A 81 -14.52 30.31 -27.78
N PRO A 82 -13.81 30.70 -26.70
CA PRO A 82 -14.36 31.61 -25.70
C PRO A 82 -14.94 32.84 -26.39
N ILE A 83 -16.18 33.21 -26.05
CA ILE A 83 -16.76 34.46 -26.49
C ILE A 83 -15.91 35.57 -25.88
N ASN A 84 -15.03 36.17 -26.69
CA ASN A 84 -14.33 37.38 -26.30
C ASN A 84 -15.39 38.43 -25.97
N TYR A 85 -15.25 39.06 -24.80
CA TYR A 85 -15.99 40.25 -24.36
C TYR A 85 -16.22 41.19 -25.57
N PRO A 86 -17.38 41.88 -25.70
CA PRO A 86 -17.82 42.58 -26.92
C PRO A 86 -16.68 43.33 -27.61
N GLY A 87 -16.08 42.68 -28.60
CA GLY A 87 -14.83 43.10 -29.18
C GLY A 87 -14.54 42.25 -30.43
N PRO A 88 -13.84 42.82 -31.43
CA PRO A 88 -13.47 42.09 -32.64
C PRO A 88 -12.66 40.82 -32.34
N ARG A 89 -12.74 39.83 -33.23
CA ARG A 89 -11.85 38.65 -33.17
C ARG A 89 -10.41 39.13 -33.40
N LEU A 90 -9.48 38.66 -32.55
CA LEU A 90 -8.06 38.99 -32.67
C LEU A 90 -7.53 38.46 -34.01
N SER A 91 -6.72 39.27 -34.68
CA SER A 91 -6.02 38.84 -35.88
C SER A 91 -4.99 37.74 -35.54
N GLU A 92 -4.62 36.92 -36.52
CA GLU A 92 -3.62 35.86 -36.31
C GLU A 92 -2.25 36.44 -35.90
N ALA A 93 -1.92 37.63 -36.44
CA ALA A 93 -0.73 38.40 -36.06
C ALA A 93 -0.78 38.82 -34.58
N GLU A 94 -1.91 39.36 -34.11
CA GLU A 94 -2.08 39.73 -32.70
C GLU A 94 -2.01 38.51 -31.77
N LEU A 95 -2.49 37.34 -32.21
CA LEU A 95 -2.37 36.11 -31.44
C LEU A 95 -0.91 35.65 -31.31
N ALA A 96 -0.11 35.78 -32.37
CA ALA A 96 1.32 35.49 -32.33
C ALA A 96 2.06 36.47 -31.40
N GLU A 97 1.76 37.77 -31.50
CA GLU A 97 2.34 38.78 -30.63
C GLU A 97 1.97 38.57 -29.16
N LYS A 98 0.73 38.17 -28.86
CA LYS A 98 0.29 37.87 -27.49
C LYS A 98 1.07 36.71 -26.86
N LYS A 99 1.52 35.73 -27.65
CA LYS A 99 2.34 34.60 -27.16
C LYS A 99 3.77 35.02 -26.82
N THR A 100 4.31 36.00 -27.53
CA THR A 100 5.69 36.47 -27.36
C THR A 100 5.80 37.70 -26.45
N LYS A 101 4.71 38.44 -26.23
CA LYS A 101 4.69 39.68 -25.44
C LYS A 101 4.96 39.38 -23.96
N ARG A 102 6.02 39.99 -23.43
CA ARG A 102 6.48 39.80 -22.06
C ARG A 102 6.07 40.97 -21.18
N TYR A 103 5.46 40.67 -20.05
CA TYR A 103 5.14 41.61 -18.98
C TYR A 103 5.83 41.15 -17.70
N PRO A 104 6.10 42.07 -16.76
CA PRO A 104 6.69 41.73 -15.46
C PRO A 104 5.84 40.66 -14.74
N HIS A 105 6.49 39.72 -14.05
CA HIS A 105 5.87 38.62 -13.27
C HIS A 105 4.98 37.63 -14.03
N MET A 106 4.98 37.64 -15.36
CA MET A 106 4.28 36.61 -16.13
C MET A 106 5.13 35.37 -16.39
N PHE A 107 4.45 34.30 -16.80
CA PHE A 107 5.07 33.07 -17.28
C PHE A 107 6.02 33.36 -18.46
N PRO A 108 7.17 32.66 -18.55
CA PRO A 108 8.09 32.85 -19.66
C PRO A 108 7.43 32.49 -21.01
N PRO A 109 7.78 33.19 -22.10
CA PRO A 109 7.17 32.97 -23.41
C PRO A 109 7.47 31.57 -23.94
N GLU A 110 6.56 31.08 -24.78
CA GLU A 110 6.67 29.80 -25.48
C GLU A 110 7.99 29.73 -26.27
N GLY A 111 8.69 28.59 -26.22
CA GLY A 111 9.98 28.40 -26.89
C GLY A 111 11.22 28.63 -26.01
N THR A 112 11.09 29.31 -24.88
CA THR A 112 12.19 29.43 -23.90
C THR A 112 12.42 28.12 -23.15
N VAL A 113 13.66 27.88 -22.70
CA VAL A 113 14.00 26.69 -21.88
C VAL A 113 13.21 26.68 -20.58
N MET A 114 13.04 27.84 -19.94
CA MET A 114 12.27 27.97 -18.70
C MET A 114 10.80 27.57 -18.92
N HIS A 115 10.17 28.01 -20.02
CA HIS A 115 8.83 27.57 -20.38
C HIS A 115 8.75 26.05 -20.57
N LYS A 116 9.72 25.47 -21.28
CA LYS A 116 9.78 24.02 -21.49
C LYS A 116 9.94 23.26 -20.17
N PHE A 117 10.80 23.75 -19.26
CA PHE A 117 10.99 23.14 -17.95
C PHE A 117 9.71 23.15 -17.12
N LEU A 118 9.04 24.31 -17.00
CA LEU A 118 7.83 24.44 -16.16
C LEU A 118 6.61 23.71 -16.74
N THR A 119 6.45 23.66 -18.06
CA THR A 119 5.24 23.09 -18.68
C THR A 119 5.36 21.60 -19.00
N SER A 120 6.57 21.06 -19.16
CA SER A 120 6.74 19.67 -19.63
C SER A 120 6.58 18.65 -18.51
N ARG A 121 5.53 17.83 -18.60
CA ARG A 121 5.28 16.72 -17.66
C ARG A 121 6.41 15.67 -17.68
N GLY A 122 6.98 15.42 -18.86
CA GLY A 122 8.06 14.44 -19.02
C GLY A 122 9.30 14.78 -18.19
N ILE A 123 9.72 16.06 -18.16
CA ILE A 123 10.89 16.48 -17.39
C ILE A 123 10.63 16.33 -15.88
N HIS A 124 9.45 16.74 -15.41
CA HIS A 124 9.08 16.55 -14.00
C HIS A 124 9.07 15.07 -13.60
N VAL A 125 8.50 14.21 -14.44
CA VAL A 125 8.48 12.76 -14.19
C VAL A 125 9.90 12.20 -14.20
N TRP A 126 10.75 12.59 -15.13
CA TRP A 126 12.13 12.14 -15.19
C TRP A 126 12.97 12.60 -13.98
N ILE A 127 12.81 13.86 -13.54
CA ILE A 127 13.52 14.38 -12.36
C ILE A 127 13.02 13.69 -11.09
N SER A 128 11.70 13.64 -10.88
CA SER A 128 11.13 12.99 -9.70
C SER A 128 11.47 11.50 -9.66
N MET A 129 11.39 10.80 -10.80
CA MET A 129 11.78 9.39 -10.90
C MET A 129 13.28 9.20 -10.63
N SER A 130 14.16 10.05 -11.17
CA SER A 130 15.61 9.91 -10.94
C SER A 130 16.01 10.18 -9.48
N VAL A 131 15.37 11.15 -8.83
CA VAL A 131 15.55 11.40 -7.39
C VAL A 131 15.05 10.21 -6.56
N LEU A 132 13.89 9.64 -6.89
CA LEU A 132 13.36 8.48 -6.17
C LEU A 132 14.23 7.23 -6.37
N VAL A 133 14.69 6.97 -7.60
CA VAL A 133 15.56 5.83 -7.92
C VAL A 133 16.93 5.96 -7.26
N SER A 134 17.54 7.15 -7.27
CA SER A 134 18.82 7.39 -6.59
C SER A 134 18.70 7.25 -5.07
N LEU A 135 17.63 7.76 -4.46
CA LEU A 135 17.38 7.57 -3.03
C LEU A 135 17.10 6.09 -2.70
N ALA A 136 16.34 5.37 -3.53
CA ALA A 136 16.06 3.95 -3.35
C ALA A 136 17.33 3.10 -3.43
N THR A 137 18.19 3.34 -4.43
CA THR A 137 19.48 2.64 -4.55
C THR A 137 20.44 2.99 -3.42
N PHE A 138 20.50 4.25 -2.97
CA PHE A 138 21.32 4.66 -1.83
C PHE A 138 20.87 4.01 -0.52
N THR A 139 19.56 4.02 -0.24
CA THR A 139 19.00 3.39 0.97
C THR A 139 19.14 1.87 0.95
N LEU A 140 18.90 1.23 -0.20
CA LEU A 140 19.11 -0.21 -0.40
C LEU A 140 20.57 -0.60 -0.17
N THR A 141 21.52 0.10 -0.80
CA THR A 141 22.95 -0.18 -0.64
C THR A 141 23.44 0.05 0.78
N THR A 142 22.95 1.11 1.44
CA THR A 142 23.29 1.40 2.85
C THR A 142 22.74 0.32 3.79
N ASN A 143 21.48 -0.09 3.60
CA ASN A 143 20.88 -1.17 4.39
C ASN A 143 21.61 -2.49 4.15
N PHE A 144 21.91 -2.83 2.89
CA PHE A 144 22.65 -4.04 2.54
C PHE A 144 24.03 -4.07 3.22
N LYS A 145 24.76 -2.96 3.23
CA LYS A 145 26.07 -2.88 3.91
C LYS A 145 25.99 -3.07 5.42
N HIS A 146 24.85 -2.75 6.04
CA HIS A 146 24.64 -2.90 7.47
C HIS A 146 24.14 -4.29 7.86
N THR A 147 23.31 -4.93 7.02
CA THR A 147 22.63 -6.20 7.36
C THR A 147 23.29 -7.42 6.74
N SER A 148 24.01 -7.28 5.63
CA SER A 148 24.58 -8.41 4.92
C SER A 148 26.03 -8.68 5.36
N PRO A 149 26.42 -9.96 5.55
CA PRO A 149 27.81 -10.33 5.79
C PRO A 149 28.69 -10.18 4.53
N PHE A 150 28.08 -10.08 3.36
CA PHE A 150 28.76 -10.01 2.05
C PHE A 150 29.02 -8.58 1.57
N ALA A 151 28.88 -7.58 2.44
CA ALA A 151 29.06 -6.17 2.11
C ALA A 151 30.45 -5.85 1.51
N HIS A 152 31.48 -6.59 1.92
CA HIS A 152 32.86 -6.43 1.46
C HIS A 152 33.09 -6.91 0.02
N LEU A 153 32.18 -7.72 -0.53
CA LEU A 153 32.26 -8.23 -1.91
C LEU A 153 31.63 -7.28 -2.93
N LEU A 154 31.03 -6.17 -2.48
CA LEU A 154 30.47 -5.18 -3.38
C LEU A 154 31.58 -4.47 -4.15
N PRO A 155 31.41 -4.29 -5.47
CA PRO A 155 32.39 -3.57 -6.28
C PRO A 155 32.48 -2.10 -5.86
N SER A 156 33.67 -1.52 -6.02
CA SER A 156 33.89 -0.09 -5.78
C SER A 156 33.15 0.74 -6.83
N TRP A 157 32.68 1.94 -6.45
CA TRP A 157 32.05 2.89 -7.38
C TRP A 157 32.96 3.27 -8.56
N SER A 158 34.28 3.20 -8.38
CA SER A 158 35.25 3.42 -9.47
C SER A 158 35.17 2.35 -10.57
N GLN A 159 34.86 1.11 -10.21
CA GLN A 159 34.80 -0.03 -11.13
C GLN A 159 33.59 0.04 -12.07
N VAL A 160 32.54 0.77 -11.66
CA VAL A 160 31.36 1.05 -12.49
C VAL A 160 31.77 1.80 -13.77
N LEU A 161 32.77 2.68 -13.70
CA LEU A 161 33.20 3.50 -14.84
C LEU A 161 34.10 2.74 -15.81
N THR A 162 34.90 1.79 -15.32
CA THR A 162 35.83 1.00 -16.15
C THR A 162 35.19 -0.26 -16.72
N HIS A 163 34.41 -0.98 -15.91
CA HIS A 163 33.78 -2.25 -16.27
C HIS A 163 32.31 -2.29 -15.80
N PRO A 164 31.39 -1.60 -16.49
CA PRO A 164 30.00 -1.46 -16.05
C PRO A 164 29.25 -2.80 -16.04
N ILE A 165 29.51 -3.66 -17.03
CA ILE A 165 28.82 -4.95 -17.19
C ILE A 165 29.24 -5.92 -16.09
N ASP A 166 30.56 -6.05 -15.87
CA ASP A 166 31.10 -6.95 -14.84
C ASP A 166 30.65 -6.51 -13.44
N THR A 167 30.65 -5.21 -13.18
CA THR A 167 30.16 -4.63 -11.92
C THR A 167 28.71 -5.01 -11.64
N VAL A 168 27.83 -4.89 -12.64
CA VAL A 168 26.42 -5.27 -12.48
C VAL A 168 26.28 -6.77 -12.20
N SER A 169 27.01 -7.61 -12.94
CA SER A 169 27.00 -9.06 -12.72
C SER A 169 27.47 -9.45 -11.31
N GLN A 170 28.51 -8.78 -10.81
CA GLN A 170 29.06 -8.99 -9.47
C GLN A 170 28.06 -8.58 -8.39
N VAL A 171 27.37 -7.43 -8.56
CA VAL A 171 26.30 -7.01 -7.64
C VAL A 171 25.19 -8.06 -7.60
N PHE A 172 24.75 -8.58 -8.75
CA PHE A 172 23.74 -9.64 -8.78
C PHE A 172 24.20 -10.93 -8.11
N ALA A 173 25.47 -11.33 -8.30
CA ALA A 173 26.04 -12.50 -7.63
C ALA A 173 26.03 -12.33 -6.09
N VAL A 174 26.41 -11.15 -5.60
CA VAL A 174 26.40 -10.82 -4.16
C VAL A 174 24.98 -10.77 -3.61
N LEU A 175 24.02 -10.21 -4.36
CA LEU A 175 22.61 -10.22 -3.98
C LEU A 175 22.05 -11.65 -3.91
N LYS A 176 22.42 -12.51 -4.86
CA LYS A 176 22.05 -13.93 -4.83
C LYS A 176 22.61 -14.62 -3.59
N MET A 177 23.89 -14.42 -3.26
CA MET A 177 24.48 -14.97 -2.03
C MET A 177 23.77 -14.50 -0.75
N HIS A 178 23.38 -13.23 -0.70
CA HIS A 178 22.61 -12.70 0.43
C HIS A 178 21.23 -13.36 0.52
N ALA A 179 20.53 -13.54 -0.61
CA ALA A 179 19.26 -14.24 -0.65
C ALA A 179 19.42 -15.71 -0.21
N ASP A 180 20.42 -16.43 -0.73
CA ASP A 180 20.72 -17.81 -0.38
C ASP A 180 20.98 -17.92 1.15
N HIS A 181 21.76 -17.00 1.72
CA HIS A 181 21.98 -16.94 3.18
C HIS A 181 20.69 -16.71 3.99
N GLN A 182 19.85 -15.76 3.57
CA GLN A 182 18.55 -15.52 4.22
C GLN A 182 17.62 -16.74 4.15
N THR A 183 17.65 -17.48 3.05
CA THR A 183 16.87 -18.72 2.91
C THR A 183 17.38 -19.82 3.83
N LEU A 184 18.71 -19.97 3.96
CA LEU A 184 19.33 -20.94 4.88
C LEU A 184 18.98 -20.61 6.33
N GLU A 185 19.15 -19.36 6.77
CA GLU A 185 18.78 -18.96 8.13
C GLU A 185 17.29 -19.19 8.41
N THR A 186 16.43 -18.92 7.43
CA THR A 186 14.98 -19.12 7.58
C THR A 186 14.65 -20.61 7.64
N ALA A 187 15.30 -21.44 6.83
CA ALA A 187 15.15 -22.89 6.86
C ALA A 187 15.60 -23.47 8.20
N GLU A 188 16.73 -23.01 8.73
CA GLU A 188 17.19 -23.40 10.07
C GLU A 188 16.20 -22.99 11.16
N LYS A 189 15.69 -21.75 11.12
CA LYS A 189 14.68 -21.27 12.08
C LYS A 189 13.41 -22.12 12.02
N ARG A 190 12.99 -22.57 10.83
CA ARG A 190 11.83 -23.48 10.67
C ARG A 190 12.14 -24.86 11.22
N LYS A 191 13.31 -25.42 10.90
CA LYS A 191 13.75 -26.71 11.42
C LYS A 191 13.79 -26.73 12.96
N ARG A 192 14.34 -25.69 13.59
CA ARG A 192 14.37 -25.57 15.05
C ARG A 192 12.95 -25.60 15.67
N LYS A 193 11.97 -25.03 14.99
CA LYS A 193 10.56 -25.05 15.44
C LYS A 193 9.93 -26.43 15.27
N THR A 194 10.17 -27.12 14.15
CA THR A 194 9.66 -28.48 13.95
C THR A 194 10.30 -29.44 14.94
N ASP A 195 11.62 -29.36 15.16
CA ASP A 195 12.35 -30.20 16.11
C ASP A 195 11.82 -30.00 17.55
N ASP A 196 11.46 -28.77 17.94
CA ASP A 196 10.85 -28.48 19.25
C ASP A 196 9.43 -29.08 19.37
N VAL A 197 8.60 -28.97 18.33
CA VAL A 197 7.28 -29.60 18.29
C VAL A 197 7.38 -31.13 18.36
N GLU A 198 8.31 -31.72 17.64
CA GLU A 198 8.57 -33.16 17.64
C GLU A 198 9.05 -33.65 19.01
N LYS A 199 9.95 -32.93 19.67
CA LYS A 199 10.38 -33.24 21.04
C LYS A 199 9.21 -33.21 22.01
N ARG A 200 8.35 -32.20 21.92
CA ARG A 200 7.14 -32.10 22.75
C ARG A 200 6.18 -33.25 22.48
N ARG A 201 6.01 -33.63 21.21
CA ARG A 201 5.18 -34.77 20.80
C ARG A 201 5.75 -36.08 21.35
N ALA A 202 7.05 -36.31 21.21
CA ALA A 202 7.73 -37.48 21.73
C ALA A 202 7.64 -37.57 23.26
N TYR A 203 7.77 -36.43 23.96
CA TYR A 203 7.57 -36.36 25.40
C TYR A 203 6.15 -36.75 25.80
N ARG A 204 5.12 -36.21 25.12
CA ARG A 204 3.71 -36.58 25.39
C ARG A 204 3.46 -38.07 25.16
N ARG A 205 3.97 -38.62 24.07
CA ARG A 205 3.86 -40.05 23.75
C ARG A 205 4.50 -40.94 24.82
N ALA A 206 5.72 -40.59 25.25
CA ALA A 206 6.45 -41.35 26.26
C ALA A 206 5.77 -41.32 27.65
N HIS A 207 5.06 -40.24 27.97
CA HIS A 207 4.32 -40.09 29.24
C HIS A 207 2.85 -40.52 29.12
N GLY A 208 2.44 -41.14 28.00
CA GLY A 208 1.07 -41.65 27.82
C GLY A 208 -0.01 -40.57 27.68
N LEU A 209 0.37 -39.31 27.47
CA LEU A 209 -0.53 -38.16 27.30
C LEU A 209 -1.02 -38.01 25.84
N GLU A 210 -0.82 -39.03 24.98
CA GLU A 210 -1.26 -39.02 23.57
C GLU A 210 -2.63 -39.72 23.37
N LYS A 211 -3.40 -39.94 24.45
CA LYS A 211 -4.81 -40.37 24.38
C LYS A 211 -5.71 -39.14 24.51
N GLU A 212 -6.62 -38.99 23.54
CA GLU A 212 -7.83 -38.13 23.48
C GLU A 212 -7.91 -37.17 22.27
N GLU A 213 -6.80 -36.67 21.72
CA GLU A 213 -6.88 -35.66 20.64
C GLU A 213 -7.07 -36.25 19.22
N ASN A 214 -6.66 -37.51 18.99
CA ASN A 214 -6.76 -38.15 17.66
C ASN A 214 -8.08 -38.89 17.42
N GLU A 215 -8.88 -39.15 18.45
CA GLU A 215 -10.18 -39.83 18.32
C GLU A 215 -11.34 -38.85 18.07
N GLU A 216 -11.21 -37.57 18.45
CA GLU A 216 -12.29 -36.58 18.32
C GLU A 216 -12.35 -35.88 16.95
N VAL A 217 -11.29 -35.96 16.12
CA VAL A 217 -11.27 -35.30 14.78
C VAL A 217 -11.69 -36.23 13.64
N VAL A 218 -11.82 -37.54 13.88
CA VAL A 218 -12.27 -38.53 12.87
C VAL A 218 -13.81 -38.73 12.91
N SER A 219 -14.50 -38.30 13.98
CA SER A 219 -15.93 -38.59 14.16
C SER A 219 -16.90 -37.54 13.58
N GLU A 220 -16.44 -36.39 13.09
CA GLU A 220 -17.34 -35.30 12.62
C GLU A 220 -17.49 -35.17 11.09
N THR A 221 -16.90 -36.06 10.28
CA THR A 221 -17.01 -36.00 8.80
C THR A 221 -17.57 -37.26 8.14
N GLU A 222 -18.43 -38.02 8.82
CA GLU A 222 -19.15 -39.15 8.23
C GLU A 222 -20.65 -38.83 8.17
N GLY A 223 -21.03 -37.96 7.24
CA GLY A 223 -22.40 -37.46 7.13
C GLY A 223 -22.87 -37.21 5.70
N VAL A 224 -22.38 -37.94 4.68
CA VAL A 224 -23.04 -38.01 3.36
C VAL A 224 -22.84 -39.40 2.72
N VAL A 225 -23.91 -40.21 2.83
CA VAL A 225 -24.44 -41.19 1.86
C VAL A 225 -23.48 -42.21 1.22
N ALA A 226 -23.67 -43.47 1.62
CA ALA A 226 -23.18 -44.68 0.96
C ALA A 226 -23.73 -44.87 -0.46
N ILE A 227 -22.92 -45.45 -1.37
CA ILE A 227 -23.29 -46.52 -2.33
C ILE A 227 -22.01 -47.10 -2.98
N ALA A 228 -21.78 -48.36 -2.66
CA ALA A 228 -21.36 -49.50 -3.49
C ALA A 228 -20.05 -49.50 -4.35
N VAL A 229 -19.15 -50.41 -3.91
CA VAL A 229 -18.68 -51.61 -4.64
C VAL A 229 -17.43 -51.54 -5.54
N ALA A 230 -16.45 -52.31 -5.05
CA ALA A 230 -15.52 -53.25 -5.70
C ALA A 230 -14.17 -52.80 -6.29
N ASP A 231 -13.18 -53.51 -5.72
CA ASP A 231 -11.99 -54.11 -6.31
C ASP A 231 -10.82 -53.24 -6.79
N GLY A 232 -9.67 -53.52 -6.16
CA GLY A 232 -8.53 -54.01 -6.93
C GLY A 232 -7.22 -53.23 -6.79
N HIS A 233 -6.34 -53.79 -5.97
CA HIS A 233 -4.88 -53.93 -6.16
C HIS A 233 -3.95 -52.69 -6.20
N ASP A 234 -3.08 -52.69 -5.18
CA ASP A 234 -1.63 -52.59 -5.21
C ASP A 234 -0.87 -51.26 -5.48
N VAL A 235 0.17 -51.16 -4.64
CA VAL A 235 1.47 -50.48 -4.78
C VAL A 235 1.64 -49.14 -4.07
N GLU A 236 2.67 -49.17 -3.21
CA GLU A 236 3.47 -48.11 -2.58
C GLU A 236 3.27 -46.67 -3.05
N GLY A 237 3.16 -45.75 -2.09
CA GLY A 237 3.13 -44.32 -2.36
C GLY A 237 3.52 -43.48 -1.16
N ASP A 238 4.71 -42.89 -1.28
CA ASP A 238 5.30 -41.84 -0.46
C ASP A 238 4.27 -40.79 0.04
N GLY A 239 4.14 -40.67 1.35
CA GLY A 239 3.13 -39.85 2.02
C GLY A 239 3.46 -38.37 2.02
N VAL A 240 3.42 -37.72 0.84
CA VAL A 240 3.37 -36.27 0.77
C VAL A 240 1.99 -35.82 1.20
N VAL A 241 1.89 -35.31 2.43
CA VAL A 241 0.71 -34.60 2.94
C VAL A 241 0.45 -33.40 2.03
N GLN A 242 -0.48 -33.57 1.08
CA GLN A 242 -1.01 -32.48 0.28
C GLN A 242 -1.85 -31.58 1.19
N GLU A 243 -1.18 -30.59 1.77
CA GLU A 243 -1.82 -29.46 2.43
C GLU A 243 -2.78 -28.80 1.43
N ARG A 244 -4.10 -28.85 1.72
CA ARG A 244 -5.15 -28.23 0.89
C ARG A 244 -4.97 -26.70 0.91
N ARG A 245 -4.11 -26.19 0.03
CA ARG A 245 -3.89 -24.75 -0.15
C ARG A 245 -5.16 -24.12 -0.69
N ARG A 246 -5.71 -23.18 0.08
CA ARG A 246 -6.86 -22.37 -0.32
C ARG A 246 -6.54 -21.68 -1.65
N PRO A 247 -7.48 -21.64 -2.62
CA PRO A 247 -7.21 -21.04 -3.92
C PRO A 247 -6.91 -19.54 -3.74
N ILE A 248 -5.69 -19.15 -4.13
CA ILE A 248 -5.23 -17.75 -4.08
C ILE A 248 -6.00 -16.98 -5.16
N LYS A 249 -6.70 -15.91 -4.77
CA LYS A 249 -7.36 -15.01 -5.71
C LYS A 249 -6.30 -14.29 -6.54
N LYS A 250 -6.25 -14.62 -7.82
CA LYS A 250 -5.35 -14.03 -8.83
C LYS A 250 -5.75 -12.57 -9.05
N TRP A 251 -4.96 -11.63 -8.55
CA TRP A 251 -5.06 -10.23 -8.95
C TRP A 251 -3.79 -9.88 -9.73
N LEU A 252 -3.97 -9.40 -10.96
CA LEU A 252 -2.90 -8.92 -11.85
C LEU A 252 -1.94 -9.98 -12.43
N GLY A 253 -2.43 -11.19 -12.74
CA GLY A 253 -1.83 -12.05 -13.79
C GLY A 253 -0.39 -12.55 -13.57
N ILE A 254 0.11 -12.58 -12.33
CA ILE A 254 1.44 -13.11 -12.00
C ILE A 254 1.27 -14.17 -10.91
N TRP A 255 2.01 -15.27 -11.07
CA TRP A 255 1.88 -16.55 -10.34
C TRP A 255 2.27 -16.45 -8.86
#